data_AF-A0AAW0M5X9-F1
#
_entry.id   AF-A0AAW0M5X9-F1
#
_cell.length_a   1.000
_cell.length_b   1.000
_cell.length_c   1.000
_cell.angle_alpha   90.00
_cell.angle_beta   90.00
_cell.angle_gamma   90.00
#
_symmetry.space_group_name_H-M   'P 1'
#
loop_
_entity.id
_entity.type
_entity.pdbx_description
1 polymer ?
#
loop_
_entity_poly.entity_id
_entity_poly.type
_entity_poly.pdbx_seq_one_letter_code
_entity_poly.pdbx_strand_id
1 'polypeptide(L)'
;MEGGYVEEAVTYMVMDDLEVKPLSTFSIITLLDKFNVKEIGTLMEKVVDFGMDEGIKLLRASLLSKSVLTDVFLPMLKEEVNFQEVEKAE
;
A
#
# COMPACT_ATOMS: atom_id res chain seq x y z
N MET A 1 -17.01 24.67 -4.03
CA MET A 1 -16.05 23.88 -3.23
C MET A 1 -16.65 22.50 -3.11
N GLU A 2 -16.27 21.57 -4.00
CA GLU A 2 -16.62 20.15 -3.83
C GLU A 2 -15.68 19.61 -2.75
N GLY A 3 -16.13 19.70 -1.49
CA GLY A 3 -15.50 18.94 -0.42
C GLY A 3 -15.68 17.46 -0.73
N GLY A 4 -14.60 16.69 -0.71
CA GLY A 4 -14.63 15.27 -1.03
C GLY A 4 -15.67 14.54 -0.18
N TYR A 5 -16.64 13.93 -0.85
CA TYR A 5 -17.67 13.09 -0.25
C TYR A 5 -17.22 11.64 -0.36
N VAL A 6 -17.03 10.98 0.79
CA VAL A 6 -16.81 9.54 0.86
C VAL A 6 -18.19 8.91 0.96
N GLU A 7 -18.51 8.01 0.04
CA GLU A 7 -19.79 7.32 0.03
C GLU A 7 -19.79 6.24 1.11
N GLU A 8 -20.85 6.22 1.91
CA GLU A 8 -21.05 5.20 2.94
C GLU A 8 -21.19 3.81 2.28
N ALA A 9 -20.63 2.78 2.91
CA ALA A 9 -20.57 1.41 2.40
C ALA A 9 -19.70 1.15 1.15
N VAL A 10 -18.93 2.14 0.68
CA VAL A 10 -17.89 1.91 -0.34
C VAL A 10 -16.54 1.67 0.33
N THR A 11 -15.86 0.60 -0.08
CA THR A 11 -14.45 0.39 0.29
C THR A 11 -13.56 1.15 -0.69
N TYR A 12 -12.53 1.82 -0.18
CA TYR A 12 -11.62 2.61 -0.99
C TYR A 12 -10.21 2.02 -0.96
N MET A 13 -9.49 2.20 -2.06
CA MET A 13 -8.07 1.93 -2.19
C MET A 13 -7.31 3.25 -2.23
N VAL A 14 -6.18 3.29 -1.55
CA VAL A 14 -5.19 4.37 -1.64
C VAL A 14 -3.99 3.84 -2.42
N MET A 15 -3.64 4.51 -3.51
CA MET A 15 -2.50 4.15 -4.35
C MET A 15 -1.19 4.75 -3.80
N ASP A 16 -0.06 4.30 -4.36
CA ASP A 16 1.29 4.68 -3.93
C ASP A 16 1.54 6.20 -3.93
N ASP A 17 0.88 6.93 -4.84
CA ASP A 17 0.89 8.38 -4.97
C ASP A 17 -0.22 9.09 -4.15
N LEU A 18 -0.86 8.35 -3.25
CA LEU A 18 -2.00 8.76 -2.42
C LEU A 18 -3.30 9.05 -3.20
N GLU A 19 -3.39 8.64 -4.47
CA GLU A 19 -4.65 8.70 -5.21
C GLU A 19 -5.69 7.75 -4.56
N VAL A 20 -6.88 8.29 -4.25
CA VAL A 20 -7.95 7.52 -3.62
C VAL A 20 -9.00 7.12 -4.66
N LYS A 21 -9.32 5.83 -4.73
CA LYS A 21 -10.31 5.28 -5.68
C LYS A 21 -11.24 4.29 -4.99
N PRO A 22 -12.52 4.19 -5.41
CA PRO A 22 -13.37 3.08 -5.01
C PRO A 22 -12.74 1.74 -5.38
N LEU A 23 -12.68 0.84 -4.41
CA LEU A 23 -12.18 -0.51 -4.59
C LEU A 23 -13.24 -1.34 -5.32
N SER A 24 -12.83 -2.00 -6.39
CA SER A 24 -13.62 -3.02 -7.06
C SER A 24 -12.69 -4.09 -7.60
N THR A 25 -13.20 -5.31 -7.83
CA THR A 25 -12.43 -6.38 -8.45
C THR A 25 -11.84 -5.94 -9.80
N PHE A 26 -12.61 -5.17 -10.58
CA PHE A 26 -12.15 -4.63 -11.86
C PHE A 26 -11.02 -3.59 -11.70
N SER A 27 -11.12 -2.72 -10.69
CA SER A 27 -10.08 -1.74 -10.35
C SER A 27 -8.75 -2.44 -10.00
N ILE A 28 -8.81 -3.53 -9.22
CA ILE A 28 -7.62 -4.31 -8.85
C ILE A 28 -7.00 -4.97 -10.09
N ILE A 29 -7.78 -5.66 -10.92
CA ILE A 29 -7.28 -6.32 -12.13
C ILE A 29 -6.62 -5.31 -13.07
N THR A 30 -7.26 -4.16 -13.28
CA THR A 30 -6.71 -3.07 -14.10
C THR A 30 -5.41 -2.53 -13.54
N LEU A 31 -5.29 -2.44 -12.21
CA LEU A 31 -4.06 -2.01 -11.54
C LEU A 31 -2.92 -3.02 -11.74
N LEU A 32 -3.21 -4.32 -11.61
CA LEU A 32 -2.24 -5.39 -11.84
C LEU A 32 -1.73 -5.40 -13.29
N ASP A 33 -2.64 -5.22 -14.25
CA ASP A 33 -2.28 -5.07 -15.67
C ASP A 33 -1.42 -3.82 -15.91
N LYS A 34 -1.78 -2.68 -15.32
CA LYS A 34 -0.99 -1.43 -15.38
C LYS A 34 0.44 -1.62 -14.87
N PHE A 35 0.63 -2.43 -13.82
CA PHE A 35 1.95 -2.76 -13.28
C PHE A 35 2.61 -3.97 -13.98
N ASN A 36 2.02 -4.46 -15.07
CA ASN A 36 2.52 -5.58 -15.87
C ASN A 36 2.74 -6.87 -15.05
N VAL A 37 1.88 -7.08 -14.04
CA VAL A 37 1.87 -8.28 -13.19
C VAL A 37 1.17 -9.40 -13.95
N LYS A 38 1.95 -10.37 -14.43
CA LYS A 38 1.43 -11.49 -15.24
C LYS A 38 0.94 -12.68 -14.40
N GLU A 39 1.48 -12.82 -13.20
CA GLU A 39 1.21 -13.97 -12.34
C GLU A 39 0.76 -13.52 -10.95
N ILE A 40 -0.56 -13.39 -10.79
CA ILE A 40 -1.21 -12.96 -9.55
C ILE A 40 -0.90 -13.91 -8.38
N GLY A 41 -0.67 -15.19 -8.67
CA GLY A 41 -0.32 -16.21 -7.65
C GLY A 41 1.00 -15.95 -6.91
N THR A 42 1.84 -15.04 -7.43
CA THR A 42 3.09 -14.63 -6.78
C THR A 42 2.93 -13.42 -5.85
N LEU A 43 1.77 -12.78 -5.85
CA LEU A 43 1.49 -11.63 -5.01
C LEU A 43 1.20 -12.06 -3.58
N MET A 44 1.70 -11.28 -2.62
CA MET A 44 1.44 -11.46 -1.20
C MET A 44 0.60 -10.29 -0.70
N GLU A 45 -0.51 -10.61 -0.04
CA GLU A 45 -1.25 -9.63 0.75
C GLU A 45 -0.59 -9.48 2.12
N LYS A 46 -0.44 -8.24 2.58
CA LYS A 46 0.08 -7.96 3.91
C LYS A 46 -0.70 -6.84 4.58
N VAL A 47 -1.04 -7.08 5.84
CA VAL A 47 -1.59 -6.07 6.74
C VAL A 47 -0.41 -5.34 7.39
N VAL A 48 -0.49 -4.01 7.40
CA VAL A 48 0.49 -3.15 8.07
C VAL A 48 -0.19 -2.41 9.21
N ASP A 49 0.52 -2.29 10.33
CA ASP A 49 0.06 -1.45 11.43
C ASP A 49 0.20 0.01 11.04
N PHE A 50 -0.86 0.79 11.30
CA PHE A 50 -0.89 2.21 10.97
C PHE A 50 -1.23 3.03 12.20
N GLY A 51 -0.21 3.66 12.78
CA GLY A 51 -0.34 4.53 13.95
C GLY A 51 0.02 5.98 13.67
N MET A 52 0.20 6.74 14.75
CA MET A 52 0.58 8.16 14.69
C MET A 52 1.97 8.35 14.05
N ASP A 53 2.92 7.48 14.38
CA ASP A 53 4.29 7.56 13.86
C ASP A 53 4.32 7.32 12.34
N GLU A 54 3.55 6.36 11.85
CA GLU A 54 3.37 6.07 10.43
C GLU A 54 2.66 7.23 9.72
N GLY A 55 1.65 7.84 10.37
CA GLY A 55 0.99 9.04 9.87
C GLY A 55 1.94 10.21 9.66
N ILE A 56 2.86 10.46 10.59
CA ILE A 56 3.88 11.52 10.45
C ILE A 56 4.87 11.19 9.32
N LYS A 57 5.32 9.94 9.23
CA LYS A 57 6.20 9.48 8.14
C LYS A 57 5.51 9.65 6.78
N LEU A 58 4.24 9.29 6.68
CA LEU A 58 3.40 9.41 5.49
C LEU A 58 3.21 10.87 5.07
N LEU A 59 2.91 11.77 6.01
CA LEU A 59 2.82 13.21 5.75
C LEU A 59 4.15 13.78 5.25
N ARG A 60 5.27 13.36 5.85
CA ARG A 60 6.58 13.81 5.40
C ARG A 60 6.87 13.31 3.99
N ALA A 61 6.60 12.04 3.71
CA ALA A 61 6.83 11.42 2.41
C ALA A 61 5.93 12.04 1.32
N SER A 62 4.69 12.41 1.62
CA SER A 62 3.78 13.04 0.64
C SER A 62 4.25 14.40 0.13
N LEU A 63 5.10 15.09 0.90
CA LEU A 63 5.68 16.37 0.52
C LEU A 63 6.97 16.21 -0.31
N LEU A 64 7.61 15.05 -0.25
CA LEU A 64 8.96 14.82 -0.75
C LEU A 64 9.04 13.78 -1.86
N SER A 65 8.04 12.93 -2.00
CA SER A 65 8.05 11.76 -2.88
C SER A 65 6.77 11.61 -3.69
N LYS A 66 6.90 10.89 -4.81
CA LYS A 66 5.78 10.44 -5.64
C LYS A 66 5.36 8.99 -5.35
N SER A 67 6.19 8.26 -4.60
CA SER A 67 5.98 6.85 -4.22
C SER A 67 5.84 6.72 -2.71
N VAL A 68 4.83 7.38 -2.17
CA VAL A 68 4.69 7.68 -0.74
C VAL A 68 4.51 6.43 0.09
N LEU A 69 3.61 5.53 -0.32
CA LEU A 69 3.33 4.31 0.44
C LEU A 69 4.54 3.37 0.41
N THR A 70 5.19 3.26 -0.74
CA THR A 70 6.39 2.46 -0.92
C THR A 70 7.50 2.96 0.00
N ASP A 71 7.75 4.27 0.04
CA ASP A 71 8.84 4.82 0.85
C ASP A 71 8.63 4.63 2.36
N VAL A 72 7.37 4.62 2.81
CA VAL A 72 7.04 4.47 4.23
C VAL A 72 6.99 3.00 4.63
N PHE A 73 6.27 2.17 3.87
CA PHE A 73 5.93 0.82 4.30
C PHE A 73 6.90 -0.25 3.77
N LEU A 74 7.45 -0.12 2.56
CA LEU A 74 8.34 -1.16 2.00
C LEU A 74 9.57 -1.45 2.89
N PRO A 75 10.24 -0.46 3.52
CA PRO A 75 11.32 -0.74 4.46
C PRO A 75 10.86 -1.58 5.66
N MET A 76 9.66 -1.32 6.18
CA MET A 76 9.07 -2.09 7.29
C MET A 76 8.81 -3.53 6.89
N LEU A 77 8.42 -3.77 5.63
CA LEU A 77 8.22 -5.13 5.12
C LEU A 77 9.54 -5.91 5.04
N LYS A 78 10.66 -5.25 4.70
CA LYS A 78 11.97 -5.89 4.60
C LYS A 78 12.53 -6.32 5.95
N GLU A 79 12.23 -5.57 7.01
CA GLU A 79 12.66 -5.93 8.36
C GLU A 79 12.01 -7.24 8.83
N GLU A 80 10.71 -7.44 8.57
CA GLU A 80 10.00 -8.68 8.94
C GLU A 80 10.48 -9.93 8.17
N VAL A 81 10.80 -9.80 6.88
CA VAL A 81 11.31 -10.94 6.07
C VAL A 81 12.67 -11.41 6.59
N ASN A 82 13.48 -10.48 7.12
CA ASN A 82 14.80 -10.79 7.64
C ASN A 82 14.77 -11.62 8.94
N PHE A 83 13.68 -11.58 9.72
CA PHE A 83 13.52 -12.44 10.90
C PHE A 83 13.09 -13.87 10.55
N GLN A 84 12.36 -14.05 9.43
CA GLN A 84 11.88 -15.36 8.99
C GLN A 84 12.98 -16.22 8.33
N GLU A 85 14.04 -15.60 7.78
CA GLU A 85 15.18 -16.31 7.22
C GLU A 85 16.16 -16.84 8.29
N VAL A 86 16.13 -16.27 9.50
CA VAL A 86 16.99 -16.70 10.63
C VAL A 86 16.46 -17.96 11.32
N GLU A 87 15.14 -18.19 11.38
CA GLU A 87 14.55 -19.39 12.01
C GLU A 87 14.63 -20.68 11.16
N LYS A 88 15.08 -20.60 9.90
CA LYS A 88 15.26 -21.80 9.03
C LYS A 88 16.69 -22.35 9.01
N ALA A 89 17.58 -21.79 9.83
CA ALA A 89 18.99 -22.18 9.92
C ALA A 89 19.36 -22.96 11.18
N GLU A 90 18.40 -23.34 12.03
CA GLU A 90 18.62 -24.19 13.22
C GLU A 90 17.99 -25.58 13.09
#